data_AF-A0AAN7ZQZ2-F1
#
_entry.id   AF-A0AAN7ZQZ2-F1
#
_cell.length_a   1.000
_cell.length_b   1.000
_cell.length_c   1.000
_cell.angle_alpha   90.00
_cell.angle_beta   90.00
_cell.angle_gamma   90.00
#
_symmetry.space_group_name_H-M   'P 1'
#
loop_
_entity.id
_entity.type
_entity.pdbx_description
1 polymer ?
#
loop_
_entity_poly.entity_id
_entity_poly.type
_entity_poly.pdbx_seq_one_letter_code
_entity_poly.pdbx_strand_id
1 'polypeptide(L)'
;MTSTFTSLTSQVVKTTRSAMALIKTKQDILRHVHIVRKNIMLIEQFLRIDSDRNENRLKLESNLCILKTFLVKLKQLKSASVKRGEGISKQKLVWQAVDSCFNDRLLTGIIVNTNFKDSLEFLNNANNIFSCKVSAIVKSTMVKANAVLVCHFIHPQNQIIDLKTFATKNEIISTGTDLSQWYQTHIVDKIQTKIEEFSEKDSGWALQEILHLKVNINKYIPLKGGQSTYVKVPHFIALKHAIVNVRNNDPYCFLWAIVSALHPAQNHVDRISSYPHFCEILNYNSIQFPIKLSDIKKFEKLNDLTIDVFCIKGKTIVPFY
;
A
#
# COMPACT_ATOMS: atom_id res chain seq x y z
N MET A 1 -10.28 -7.03 -29.43
CA MET A 1 -9.92 -6.96 -27.99
C MET A 1 -10.21 -5.55 -27.51
N THR A 2 -11.18 -5.36 -26.63
CA THR A 2 -11.45 -4.06 -25.98
C THR A 2 -10.27 -3.72 -25.06
N SER A 3 -9.60 -2.60 -25.31
CA SER A 3 -8.51 -2.13 -24.45
C SER A 3 -9.06 -1.75 -23.08
N THR A 4 -8.47 -2.29 -22.02
CA THR A 4 -8.80 -1.90 -20.63
C THR A 4 -8.34 -0.47 -20.37
N PHE A 5 -8.99 0.24 -19.44
CA PHE A 5 -8.56 1.57 -19.01
C PHE A 5 -7.12 1.53 -18.46
N THR A 6 -6.74 0.44 -17.76
CA THR A 6 -5.35 0.21 -17.34
C THR A 6 -4.37 0.15 -18.53
N SER A 7 -4.74 -0.52 -19.63
CA SER A 7 -3.88 -0.58 -20.82
C SER A 7 -3.71 0.80 -21.48
N LEU A 8 -4.80 1.57 -21.56
CA LEU A 8 -4.80 2.93 -22.10
C LEU A 8 -3.91 3.86 -21.26
N THR A 9 -4.07 3.84 -19.94
CA THR A 9 -3.24 4.67 -19.04
C THR A 9 -1.77 4.29 -19.09
N SER A 10 -1.45 2.99 -19.28
CA SER A 10 -0.07 2.54 -19.47
C SER A 10 0.53 3.07 -20.76
N GLN A 11 -0.26 3.10 -21.85
CA GLN A 11 0.15 3.72 -23.10
C GLN A 11 0.34 5.24 -22.95
N VAL A 12 -0.55 5.94 -22.25
CA VAL A 12 -0.41 7.37 -21.95
C VAL A 12 0.88 7.66 -21.18
N VAL A 13 1.23 6.85 -20.19
CA VAL A 13 2.50 6.97 -19.46
C VAL A 13 3.69 6.81 -20.41
N LYS A 14 3.68 5.77 -21.25
CA LYS A 14 4.75 5.51 -22.23
C LYS A 14 4.92 6.67 -23.21
N THR A 15 3.83 7.14 -23.81
CA THR A 15 3.84 8.27 -24.76
C THR A 15 4.27 9.58 -24.09
N THR A 16 3.80 9.85 -22.86
CA THR A 16 4.20 11.05 -22.11
C THR A 16 5.70 11.05 -21.84
N ARG A 17 6.27 9.90 -21.46
CA ARG A 17 7.72 9.75 -21.27
C ARG A 17 8.49 10.05 -22.55
N SER A 18 8.08 9.46 -23.69
CA SER A 18 8.70 9.74 -24.98
C SER A 18 8.62 11.23 -25.34
N ALA A 19 7.46 11.85 -25.10
CA ALA A 19 7.27 13.27 -25.35
C ALA A 19 8.18 14.14 -24.47
N MET A 20 8.39 13.78 -23.19
CA MET A 20 9.28 14.53 -22.29
C MET A 20 10.70 14.66 -22.81
N ALA A 21 11.22 13.67 -23.55
CA ALA A 21 12.54 13.73 -24.17
C ALA A 21 12.61 14.71 -25.37
N LEU A 22 11.46 15.08 -25.94
CA LEU A 22 11.34 15.90 -27.15
C LEU A 22 10.91 17.34 -26.88
N ILE A 23 10.43 17.65 -25.68
CA ILE A 23 9.95 18.98 -25.31
C ILE A 23 11.13 19.97 -25.27
N LYS A 24 11.09 20.98 -26.14
CA LYS A 24 12.12 22.02 -26.25
C LYS A 24 11.60 23.42 -25.98
N THR A 25 10.33 23.69 -26.29
CA THR A 25 9.79 25.06 -26.23
C THR A 25 8.88 25.28 -25.02
N LYS A 26 8.75 26.53 -24.59
CA LYS A 26 7.80 26.93 -23.53
C LYS A 26 6.36 26.57 -23.87
N GLN A 27 5.98 26.66 -25.15
CA GLN A 27 4.64 26.32 -25.62
C GLN A 27 4.38 24.82 -25.52
N ASP A 28 5.37 23.99 -25.85
CA ASP A 28 5.29 22.53 -25.70
C ASP A 28 5.13 22.13 -24.24
N ILE A 29 5.89 22.77 -23.33
CA ILE A 29 5.77 22.53 -21.89
C ILE A 29 4.33 22.82 -21.42
N LEU A 30 3.76 23.97 -21.80
CA LEU A 30 2.40 24.34 -21.40
C LEU A 30 1.35 23.35 -21.92
N ARG A 31 1.47 22.95 -23.19
CA ARG A 31 0.58 21.96 -23.81
C ARG A 31 0.65 20.61 -23.07
N HIS A 32 1.84 20.11 -22.79
CA HIS A 32 2.01 18.83 -22.09
C HIS A 32 1.58 18.91 -20.62
N VAL A 33 1.79 20.03 -19.93
CA VAL A 33 1.25 20.24 -18.58
C VAL A 33 -0.28 20.12 -18.59
N HIS A 34 -0.96 20.70 -19.59
CA HIS A 34 -2.41 20.59 -19.72
C HIS A 34 -2.85 19.14 -19.99
N ILE A 35 -2.21 18.45 -20.93
CA ILE A 35 -2.51 17.06 -21.27
C ILE A 35 -2.34 16.14 -20.05
N VAL A 36 -1.20 16.24 -19.36
CA VAL A 36 -0.91 15.39 -18.20
C VAL A 36 -1.90 15.64 -17.07
N ARG A 37 -2.27 16.90 -16.81
CA ARG A 37 -3.31 17.24 -15.82
C ARG A 37 -4.66 16.61 -16.15
N LYS A 38 -5.08 16.67 -17.41
CA LYS A 38 -6.35 16.07 -17.85
C LYS A 38 -6.34 14.55 -17.65
N ASN A 39 -5.24 13.88 -17.97
CA ASN A 39 -5.10 12.44 -17.75
C ASN A 39 -5.10 12.06 -16.27
N ILE A 40 -4.40 12.82 -15.41
CA ILE A 40 -4.43 12.62 -13.95
C ILE A 40 -5.87 12.70 -13.44
N MET A 41 -6.61 13.75 -13.83
CA MET A 41 -8.00 13.95 -13.40
C MET A 41 -8.91 12.78 -13.83
N LEU A 42 -8.76 12.29 -15.06
CA LEU A 42 -9.55 11.16 -15.55
C LEU A 42 -9.27 9.87 -14.76
N ILE A 43 -8.00 9.62 -14.42
CA ILE A 43 -7.62 8.45 -13.61
C ILE A 43 -8.16 8.58 -12.18
N GLU A 44 -8.03 9.75 -11.56
CA GLU A 44 -8.56 9.99 -10.21
C GLU A 44 -10.09 9.83 -10.16
N GLN A 45 -10.81 10.32 -11.19
CA GLN A 45 -12.25 10.09 -11.33
C GLN A 45 -12.58 8.61 -11.45
N PHE A 46 -11.83 7.86 -12.28
CA PHE A 46 -12.03 6.42 -12.43
C PHE A 46 -11.77 5.65 -11.13
N LEU A 47 -10.72 6.01 -10.38
CA LEU A 47 -10.42 5.38 -9.09
C LEU A 47 -11.52 5.59 -8.04
N ARG A 48 -12.34 6.63 -8.16
CA ARG A 48 -13.47 6.87 -7.25
C ARG A 48 -14.71 6.03 -7.58
N ILE A 49 -14.78 5.48 -8.79
CA ILE A 49 -15.90 4.64 -9.23
C ILE A 49 -15.57 3.18 -8.83
N ASP A 50 -16.47 2.56 -8.06
CA ASP A 50 -16.27 1.24 -7.43
C ASP A 50 -16.68 0.05 -8.32
N SER A 51 -16.65 0.20 -9.66
CA SER A 51 -17.53 -0.60 -10.51
C SER A 51 -16.90 -1.53 -11.55
N ASP A 52 -15.61 -1.87 -11.50
CA ASP A 52 -15.06 -2.78 -12.53
C ASP A 52 -14.20 -3.93 -12.00
N ARG A 53 -14.66 -5.17 -12.24
CA ARG A 53 -14.02 -6.42 -11.79
C ARG A 53 -12.79 -6.78 -12.63
N ASN A 54 -12.60 -6.15 -13.79
CA ASN A 54 -11.57 -6.53 -14.77
C ASN A 54 -10.37 -5.56 -14.84
N GLU A 55 -10.34 -4.51 -14.02
CA GLU A 55 -9.27 -3.49 -14.05
C GLU A 55 -8.21 -3.70 -12.97
N ASN A 56 -6.93 -3.51 -13.34
CA ASN A 56 -5.83 -3.60 -12.40
C ASN A 56 -5.60 -2.25 -11.69
N ARG A 57 -6.33 -2.05 -10.59
CA ARG A 57 -6.30 -0.81 -9.78
C ARG A 57 -4.90 -0.46 -9.25
N LEU A 58 -4.10 -1.47 -8.90
CA LEU A 58 -2.70 -1.26 -8.47
C LEU A 58 -1.86 -0.65 -9.61
N LYS A 59 -2.03 -1.15 -10.82
CA LYS A 59 -1.34 -0.61 -12.00
C LYS A 59 -1.85 0.79 -12.35
N LEU A 60 -3.15 1.06 -12.21
CA LEU A 60 -3.72 2.40 -12.37
C LEU A 60 -3.13 3.40 -11.38
N GLU A 61 -3.04 3.04 -10.10
CA GLU A 61 -2.41 3.88 -9.07
C GLU A 61 -0.92 4.11 -9.38
N SER A 62 -0.20 3.09 -9.86
CA SER A 62 1.18 3.24 -10.32
C SER A 62 1.31 4.22 -11.49
N ASN A 63 0.43 4.11 -12.50
CA ASN A 63 0.39 5.01 -13.64
C ASN A 63 0.07 6.45 -13.20
N LEU A 64 -0.87 6.63 -12.27
CA LEU A 64 -1.19 7.93 -11.66
C LEU A 64 0.04 8.56 -10.99
N CYS A 65 0.78 7.80 -10.19
CA CYS A 65 2.02 8.26 -9.55
C CYS A 65 3.05 8.74 -10.58
N ILE A 66 3.24 7.99 -11.68
CA ILE A 66 4.19 8.34 -12.74
C ILE A 66 3.74 9.63 -13.44
N LEU A 67 2.46 9.78 -13.78
CA LEU A 67 1.95 11.02 -14.38
C LEU A 67 2.09 12.24 -13.46
N LYS A 68 1.82 12.07 -12.15
CA LYS A 68 2.06 13.14 -11.16
C LYS A 68 3.54 13.52 -11.09
N THR A 69 4.44 12.53 -11.20
CA THR A 69 5.90 12.76 -11.29
C THR A 69 6.24 13.61 -12.52
N PHE A 70 5.73 13.23 -13.70
CA PHE A 70 5.94 13.97 -14.94
C PHE A 70 5.38 15.40 -14.87
N LEU A 71 4.22 15.58 -14.25
CA LEU A 71 3.64 16.90 -14.05
C LEU A 71 4.55 17.81 -13.20
N VAL A 72 5.16 17.28 -12.13
CA VAL A 72 6.12 18.03 -11.31
C VAL A 72 7.34 18.43 -12.13
N LYS A 73 7.94 17.49 -12.88
CA LYS A 73 9.10 17.75 -13.74
C LYS A 73 8.80 18.81 -14.81
N LEU A 74 7.65 18.73 -15.48
CA LEU A 74 7.22 19.73 -16.46
C LEU A 74 7.02 21.12 -15.84
N LYS A 75 6.45 21.21 -14.63
CA LYS A 75 6.31 22.49 -13.91
C LYS A 75 7.66 23.11 -13.56
N GLN A 76 8.66 22.30 -13.22
CA GLN A 76 10.00 22.80 -12.96
C GLN A 76 10.70 23.30 -14.22
N LEU A 77 10.59 22.57 -15.33
CA LEU A 77 11.08 23.04 -16.64
C LEU A 77 10.47 24.40 -16.99
N LYS A 78 9.16 24.58 -16.76
CA LYS A 78 8.48 25.87 -16.94
C LYS A 78 9.10 26.99 -16.09
N SER A 79 9.40 26.73 -14.81
CA SER A 79 10.00 27.75 -13.94
C SER A 79 11.44 28.10 -14.32
N ALA A 80 12.21 27.12 -14.80
CA ALA A 80 13.59 27.34 -15.26
C ALA A 80 13.64 28.21 -16.52
N SER A 81 12.68 28.05 -17.45
CA SER A 81 12.60 28.90 -18.65
C SER A 81 12.23 30.36 -18.37
N VAL A 82 11.80 30.71 -17.15
CA VAL A 82 11.34 32.07 -16.79
C VAL A 82 12.40 32.87 -16.03
N LYS A 83 13.30 32.22 -15.30
CA LYS A 83 14.32 32.91 -14.48
C LYS A 83 15.66 33.01 -15.23
N ARG A 84 16.01 34.21 -15.72
CA ARG A 84 17.40 34.58 -16.01
C ARG A 84 17.96 35.27 -14.77
N GLY A 85 18.96 34.68 -14.12
CA GLY A 85 19.82 35.40 -13.16
C GLY A 85 19.49 35.31 -11.66
N GLU A 86 18.65 34.39 -11.20
CA GLU A 86 18.50 34.13 -9.75
C GLU A 86 18.83 32.67 -9.43
N GLY A 87 19.67 32.46 -8.41
CA GLY A 87 20.06 31.12 -7.93
C GLY A 87 18.84 30.21 -7.73
N ILE A 88 18.91 29.01 -8.29
CA ILE A 88 17.84 28.01 -8.27
C ILE A 88 17.43 27.75 -6.82
N SER A 89 16.16 28.06 -6.48
CA SER A 89 15.56 27.64 -5.21
C SER A 89 15.61 26.11 -5.12
N LYS A 90 16.38 25.63 -4.14
CA LYS A 90 16.99 24.30 -4.02
C LYS A 90 16.05 23.16 -3.56
N GLN A 91 14.74 23.22 -3.77
CA GLN A 91 13.90 22.07 -3.40
C GLN A 91 14.01 20.96 -4.47
N LYS A 92 14.99 20.07 -4.27
CA LYS A 92 15.27 18.89 -5.12
C LYS A 92 14.19 17.79 -5.00
N LEU A 93 13.26 17.91 -4.05
CA LEU A 93 12.19 16.94 -3.76
C LEU A 93 10.84 17.62 -3.59
N VAL A 94 9.78 16.98 -4.07
CA VAL A 94 8.40 17.50 -3.95
C VAL A 94 7.46 16.39 -3.48
N TRP A 95 6.72 16.62 -2.39
CA TRP A 95 5.63 15.74 -1.98
C TRP A 95 4.40 15.93 -2.87
N GLN A 96 3.78 14.84 -3.31
CA GLN A 96 2.46 14.85 -3.97
C GLN A 96 1.57 13.80 -3.31
N ALA A 97 0.37 14.20 -2.88
CA ALA A 97 -0.65 13.28 -2.41
C ALA A 97 -1.23 12.46 -3.58
N VAL A 98 -1.57 11.20 -3.30
CA VAL A 98 -2.14 10.27 -4.27
C VAL A 98 -3.38 9.62 -3.65
N ASP A 99 -4.49 9.68 -4.37
CA ASP A 99 -5.72 8.97 -3.99
C ASP A 99 -5.43 7.46 -4.03
N SER A 100 -5.57 6.80 -2.88
CA SER A 100 -5.31 5.37 -2.71
C SER A 100 -6.50 4.55 -3.20
N CYS A 101 -6.22 3.42 -3.85
CA CYS A 101 -7.28 2.45 -4.18
C CYS A 101 -7.77 1.64 -2.96
N PHE A 102 -7.08 1.75 -1.82
CA PHE A 102 -7.37 1.03 -0.59
C PHE A 102 -8.11 1.91 0.43
N ASN A 103 -9.25 1.42 0.94
CA ASN A 103 -10.13 2.14 1.86
C ASN A 103 -9.50 2.39 3.26
N ASP A 104 -8.60 1.51 3.72
CA ASP A 104 -7.96 1.62 5.06
C ASP A 104 -6.69 2.48 5.07
N ARG A 105 -6.41 3.19 3.98
CA ARG A 105 -5.19 3.95 3.81
C ARG A 105 -5.30 5.33 4.46
N LEU A 106 -4.47 5.60 5.46
CA LEU A 106 -4.42 6.91 6.12
C LEU A 106 -3.73 7.96 5.25
N LEU A 107 -2.65 7.57 4.57
CA LEU A 107 -1.91 8.45 3.68
C LEU A 107 -1.19 7.64 2.61
N THR A 108 -1.36 8.06 1.36
CA THR A 108 -0.49 7.68 0.24
C THR A 108 0.04 8.95 -0.41
N GLY A 109 1.33 8.97 -0.67
CA GLY A 109 1.92 10.01 -1.49
C GLY A 109 3.25 9.61 -2.07
N ILE A 110 3.76 10.45 -2.94
CA ILE A 110 5.05 10.27 -3.59
C ILE A 110 5.96 11.44 -3.27
N ILE A 111 7.23 11.13 -2.98
CA ILE A 111 8.32 12.09 -2.90
C ILE A 111 8.99 12.07 -4.28
N VAL A 112 8.67 13.07 -5.10
CA VAL A 112 9.16 13.18 -6.48
C VAL A 112 10.60 13.65 -6.49
N ASN A 113 11.46 12.87 -7.14
CA ASN A 113 12.83 13.27 -7.43
C ASN A 113 12.86 14.26 -8.60
N THR A 114 13.61 15.34 -8.44
CA THR A 114 13.78 16.29 -9.52
C THR A 114 15.22 16.53 -9.95
N ASN A 115 16.20 16.04 -9.21
CA ASN A 115 17.60 16.29 -9.56
C ASN A 115 18.63 15.28 -9.01
N PHE A 116 18.26 14.39 -8.10
CA PHE A 116 19.21 13.41 -7.57
C PHE A 116 19.47 12.31 -8.60
N LYS A 117 20.75 11.95 -8.76
CA LYS A 117 21.17 10.82 -9.60
C LYS A 117 21.51 9.60 -8.74
N ASP A 118 22.11 9.85 -7.59
CA ASP A 118 22.46 8.84 -6.62
C ASP A 118 21.25 8.43 -5.76
N SER A 119 21.03 7.12 -5.62
CA SER A 119 19.90 6.56 -4.87
C SER A 119 20.00 6.86 -3.38
N LEU A 120 21.21 6.84 -2.82
CA LEU A 120 21.43 7.02 -1.38
C LEU A 120 21.22 8.48 -1.00
N GLU A 121 21.78 9.42 -1.75
CA GLU A 121 21.55 10.86 -1.58
C GLU A 121 20.04 11.19 -1.68
N PHE A 122 19.35 10.63 -2.68
CA PHE A 122 17.90 10.79 -2.83
C PHE A 122 17.13 10.28 -1.61
N LEU A 123 17.38 9.04 -1.17
CA LEU A 123 16.66 8.41 -0.07
C LEU A 123 16.91 9.14 1.25
N ASN A 124 18.15 9.56 1.52
CA ASN A 124 18.50 10.32 2.72
C ASN A 124 17.80 11.67 2.76
N ASN A 125 17.74 12.40 1.63
CA ASN A 125 17.03 13.67 1.56
C ASN A 125 15.50 13.50 1.66
N ALA A 126 14.96 12.37 1.20
CA ALA A 126 13.55 12.05 1.31
C ALA A 126 13.09 11.79 2.76
N ASN A 127 14.01 11.45 3.68
CA ASN A 127 13.71 11.22 5.09
C ASN A 127 13.01 12.42 5.74
N ASN A 128 13.48 13.64 5.49
CA ASN A 128 12.89 14.84 6.10
C ASN A 128 11.40 14.99 5.75
N ILE A 129 11.04 14.73 4.49
CA ILE A 129 9.64 14.79 4.03
C ILE A 129 8.84 13.63 4.62
N PHE A 130 9.38 12.42 4.59
CA PHE A 130 8.75 11.24 5.18
C PHE A 130 8.44 11.47 6.66
N SER A 131 9.45 11.82 7.45
CA SER A 131 9.37 12.02 8.89
C SER A 131 8.39 13.14 9.26
N CYS A 132 8.37 14.25 8.50
CA CYS A 132 7.36 15.29 8.68
C CYS A 132 5.92 14.77 8.47
N LYS A 133 5.68 13.95 7.44
CA LYS A 133 4.33 13.41 7.15
C LYS A 133 3.91 12.35 8.15
N VAL A 134 4.83 11.48 8.55
CA VAL A 134 4.55 10.35 9.44
C VAL A 134 4.38 10.82 10.88
N SER A 135 5.24 11.71 11.38
CA SER A 135 5.17 12.24 12.75
C SER A 135 3.83 12.91 13.05
N ALA A 136 3.23 13.60 12.07
CA ALA A 136 1.90 14.20 12.22
C ALA A 136 0.80 13.16 12.47
N ILE A 137 0.88 11.99 11.83
CA ILE A 137 -0.13 10.92 11.94
C ILE A 137 0.09 10.10 13.21
N VAL A 138 1.36 9.77 13.52
CA VAL A 138 1.73 8.89 14.64
C VAL A 138 1.38 9.47 16.00
N LYS A 139 1.23 10.80 16.11
CA LYS A 139 0.70 11.47 17.31
C LYS A 139 -0.69 10.96 17.72
N SER A 140 -1.49 10.49 16.77
CA SER A 140 -2.91 10.11 16.99
C SER A 140 -3.17 8.60 16.93
N THR A 141 -2.31 7.83 16.27
CA THR A 141 -2.49 6.39 16.08
C THR A 141 -1.18 5.71 15.75
N MET A 142 -1.05 4.42 16.09
CA MET A 142 0.01 3.59 15.54
C MET A 142 -0.27 3.33 14.05
N VAL A 143 0.80 3.18 13.28
CA VAL A 143 0.72 2.98 11.83
C VAL A 143 1.62 1.86 11.36
N LYS A 144 1.32 1.35 10.16
CA LYS A 144 2.21 0.50 9.38
C LYS A 144 2.60 1.26 8.13
N ALA A 145 3.89 1.43 7.91
CA ALA A 145 4.43 2.11 6.75
C ALA A 145 5.21 1.15 5.86
N ASN A 146 5.09 1.34 4.55
CA ASN A 146 6.05 0.83 3.59
C ASN A 146 6.35 1.86 2.50
N ALA A 147 7.42 1.63 1.77
CA ALA A 147 7.85 2.49 0.69
C ALA A 147 8.10 1.68 -0.60
N VAL A 148 7.91 2.32 -1.75
CA VAL A 148 8.21 1.75 -3.06
C VAL A 148 9.02 2.76 -3.85
N LEU A 149 10.29 2.47 -4.10
CA LEU A 149 11.12 3.27 -4.99
C LEU A 149 10.80 2.90 -6.44
N VAL A 150 10.64 3.91 -7.30
CA VAL A 150 10.39 3.72 -8.72
C VAL A 150 11.51 4.38 -9.52
N CYS A 151 12.15 3.62 -10.39
CA CYS A 151 13.31 4.05 -11.17
C CYS A 151 13.22 3.57 -12.62
N HIS A 152 13.87 4.29 -13.53
CA HIS A 152 14.26 3.78 -14.83
C HIS A 152 15.64 3.17 -14.75
N PHE A 153 15.76 1.97 -15.30
CA PHE A 153 17.03 1.28 -15.52
C PHE A 153 17.27 1.16 -17.02
N ILE A 154 18.52 1.25 -17.42
CA ILE A 154 18.95 1.09 -18.81
C ILE A 154 19.85 -0.13 -18.93
N HIS A 155 19.62 -0.97 -19.94
CA HIS A 155 20.52 -2.05 -20.27
C HIS A 155 21.58 -1.52 -21.27
N PRO A 156 22.86 -1.40 -20.88
CA PRO A 156 23.88 -0.65 -21.64
C PRO A 156 24.10 -1.16 -23.07
N GLN A 157 23.94 -2.46 -23.31
CA GLN A 157 24.26 -3.06 -24.61
C GLN A 157 23.22 -2.77 -25.70
N ASN A 158 21.94 -2.71 -25.33
CA ASN A 158 20.83 -2.54 -26.28
C ASN A 158 20.07 -1.22 -26.06
N GLN A 159 20.49 -0.40 -25.10
CA GLN A 159 19.90 0.89 -24.74
C GLN A 159 18.41 0.81 -24.41
N ILE A 160 17.92 -0.38 -24.06
CA ILE A 160 16.54 -0.58 -23.62
C ILE A 160 16.40 0.02 -22.23
N ILE A 161 15.37 0.83 -22.03
CA ILE A 161 15.05 1.43 -20.75
C ILE A 161 13.77 0.80 -20.21
N ASP A 162 13.84 0.29 -18.99
CA ASP A 162 12.71 -0.33 -18.31
C ASP A 162 12.44 0.31 -16.94
N LEU A 163 11.18 0.25 -16.52
CA LEU A 163 10.74 0.79 -15.24
C LEU A 163 10.80 -0.30 -14.17
N LYS A 164 11.66 -0.11 -13.17
CA LYS A 164 11.82 -1.04 -12.04
C LYS A 164 11.30 -0.44 -10.75
N THR A 165 10.77 -1.30 -9.89
CA THR A 165 10.18 -0.91 -8.60
C THR A 165 10.77 -1.75 -7.46
N PHE A 166 11.18 -1.09 -6.38
CA PHE A 166 11.76 -1.73 -5.21
C PHE A 166 10.89 -1.41 -3.99
N ALA A 167 10.14 -2.39 -3.51
CA ALA A 167 9.19 -2.24 -2.41
C ALA A 167 9.75 -2.75 -1.07
N THR A 168 9.46 -2.07 0.04
CA THR A 168 9.76 -2.53 1.39
C THR A 168 8.57 -3.27 2.02
N LYS A 169 8.83 -4.02 3.10
CA LYS A 169 7.78 -4.65 3.89
C LYS A 169 7.02 -3.60 4.70
N ASN A 170 5.80 -3.94 5.12
CA ASN A 170 5.04 -3.10 6.05
C ASN A 170 5.63 -3.24 7.46
N GLU A 171 6.19 -2.16 7.96
CA GLU A 171 6.83 -2.09 9.26
C GLU A 171 6.06 -1.14 10.19
N ILE A 172 6.01 -1.46 11.47
CA ILE A 172 5.20 -0.73 12.46
C ILE A 172 5.95 0.54 12.90
N ILE A 173 5.20 1.63 13.07
CA ILE A 173 5.68 2.88 13.66
C ILE A 173 4.71 3.29 14.78
N SER A 174 5.27 3.62 15.93
CA SER A 174 4.56 4.05 17.13
C SER A 174 5.14 5.38 17.64
N THR A 175 4.48 6.00 18.61
CA THR A 175 4.88 7.31 19.17
C THR A 175 6.31 7.31 19.75
N GLY A 176 6.79 6.17 20.26
CA GLY A 176 8.14 6.03 20.80
C GLY A 176 9.19 5.60 19.77
N THR A 177 8.83 5.42 18.51
CA THR A 177 9.76 4.97 17.46
C THR A 177 10.64 6.14 17.01
N ASP A 178 11.96 5.98 17.05
CA ASP A 178 12.88 6.91 16.37
C ASP A 178 12.69 6.79 14.85
N LEU A 179 12.05 7.80 14.26
CA LEU A 179 11.73 7.81 12.84
C LEU A 179 12.98 7.86 11.96
N SER A 180 14.06 8.51 12.40
CA SER A 180 15.28 8.62 11.62
C SER A 180 15.98 7.27 11.53
N GLN A 181 16.17 6.60 12.67
CA GLN A 181 16.75 5.26 12.72
C GLN A 181 15.86 4.25 11.98
N TRP A 182 14.54 4.30 12.21
CA TRP A 182 13.59 3.43 11.55
C TRP A 182 13.63 3.60 10.02
N TYR A 183 13.66 4.84 9.53
CA TYR A 183 13.73 5.13 8.09
C TYR A 183 15.02 4.59 7.48
N GLN A 184 16.16 4.79 8.15
CA GLN A 184 17.44 4.24 7.71
C GLN A 184 17.36 2.71 7.56
N THR A 185 16.99 2.01 8.64
CA THR A 185 17.00 0.54 8.67
C THR A 185 15.96 -0.12 7.75
N HIS A 186 14.75 0.44 7.68
CA HIS A 186 13.63 -0.23 6.99
C HIS A 186 13.38 0.29 5.57
N ILE A 187 13.86 1.49 5.24
CA ILE A 187 13.70 2.09 3.90
C ILE A 187 15.05 2.20 3.19
N VAL A 188 16.02 2.93 3.75
CA VAL A 188 17.29 3.21 3.05
C VAL A 188 18.04 1.91 2.79
N ASP A 189 18.39 1.18 3.86
CA ASP A 189 19.21 -0.02 3.77
C ASP A 189 18.53 -1.09 2.90
N LYS A 190 17.23 -1.33 3.12
CA LYS A 190 16.47 -2.34 2.37
C LYS A 190 16.31 -2.03 0.89
N ILE A 191 16.18 -0.76 0.52
CA ILE A 191 16.08 -0.38 -0.89
C ILE A 191 17.46 -0.40 -1.54
N GLN A 192 18.52 0.04 -0.86
CA GLN A 192 19.88 -0.02 -1.40
C GLN A 192 20.31 -1.45 -1.69
N THR A 193 20.15 -2.35 -0.72
CA THR A 193 20.46 -3.78 -0.93
C THR A 193 19.72 -4.33 -2.15
N LYS A 194 18.45 -3.97 -2.36
CA LYS A 194 17.68 -4.43 -3.53
C LYS A 194 18.14 -3.83 -4.86
N ILE A 195 18.65 -2.59 -4.86
CA ILE A 195 19.23 -1.96 -6.05
C ILE A 195 20.56 -2.62 -6.39
N GLU A 196 21.41 -2.82 -5.39
CA GLU A 196 22.72 -3.47 -5.51
C GLU A 196 22.56 -4.92 -6.01
N GLU A 197 21.70 -5.71 -5.36
CA GLU A 197 21.40 -7.08 -5.79
C GLU A 197 20.88 -7.12 -7.23
N PHE A 198 20.02 -6.18 -7.63
CA PHE A 198 19.52 -6.12 -8.99
C PHE A 198 20.60 -5.73 -10.02
N SER A 199 21.58 -4.92 -9.62
CA SER A 199 22.63 -4.41 -10.51
C SER A 199 23.81 -5.38 -10.63
N GLU A 200 24.21 -6.03 -9.52
CA GLU A 200 25.40 -6.88 -9.43
C GLU A 200 25.14 -8.34 -9.78
N LYS A 201 23.96 -8.88 -9.44
CA LYS A 201 23.63 -10.31 -9.64
C LYS A 201 22.75 -10.49 -10.87
N ASP A 202 23.35 -10.59 -12.06
CA ASP A 202 22.74 -11.26 -13.24
C ASP A 202 22.01 -10.39 -14.29
N SER A 203 21.83 -9.08 -14.11
CA SER A 203 20.90 -8.35 -15.00
C SER A 203 21.58 -7.48 -16.06
N GLY A 204 22.81 -6.98 -15.80
CA GLY A 204 23.49 -6.04 -16.70
C GLY A 204 22.78 -4.69 -16.82
N TRP A 205 21.83 -4.36 -15.94
CA TRP A 205 21.12 -3.08 -15.96
C TRP A 205 21.82 -2.04 -15.09
N ALA A 206 21.86 -0.80 -15.56
CA ALA A 206 22.36 0.36 -14.82
C ALA A 206 21.20 1.29 -14.43
N LEU A 207 21.26 1.86 -13.22
CA LEU A 207 20.31 2.88 -12.78
C LEU A 207 20.45 4.13 -13.67
N GLN A 208 19.38 4.51 -14.36
CA GLN A 208 19.37 5.66 -15.26
C GLN A 208 18.73 6.90 -14.61
N GLU A 209 17.59 6.71 -13.96
CA GLU A 209 16.82 7.82 -13.40
C GLU A 209 15.97 7.36 -12.22
N ILE A 210 16.04 8.09 -11.11
CA ILE A 210 15.12 7.91 -9.98
C ILE A 210 13.90 8.78 -10.22
N LEU A 211 12.70 8.20 -10.20
CA LEU A 211 11.45 8.95 -10.42
C LEU A 211 10.89 9.50 -9.11
N HIS A 212 10.55 8.61 -8.19
CA HIS A 212 9.95 8.98 -6.91
C HIS A 212 10.04 7.84 -5.89
N LEU A 213 9.90 8.19 -4.62
CA LEU A 213 9.61 7.26 -3.54
C LEU A 213 8.13 7.34 -3.18
N LYS A 214 7.38 6.28 -3.43
CA LYS A 214 5.99 6.15 -2.96
C LYS A 214 5.99 5.73 -1.51
N VAL A 215 5.24 6.44 -0.67
CA VAL A 215 5.08 6.18 0.76
C VAL A 215 3.63 5.82 1.01
N ASN A 216 3.42 4.70 1.71
CA ASN A 216 2.11 4.16 2.05
C ASN A 216 2.01 4.04 3.56
N ILE A 217 1.00 4.65 4.18
CA ILE A 217 0.78 4.64 5.62
C ILE A 217 -0.62 4.11 5.90
N ASN A 218 -0.70 2.96 6.55
CA ASN A 218 -1.94 2.32 6.95
C ASN A 218 -2.13 2.46 8.47
N LYS A 219 -3.37 2.49 8.94
CA LYS A 219 -3.66 2.42 10.37
C LYS A 219 -3.18 1.06 10.89
N TYR A 220 -2.42 1.06 11.99
CA TYR A 220 -2.07 -0.17 12.69
C TYR A 220 -2.82 -0.24 13.99
N ILE A 221 -3.60 -1.30 14.13
CA ILE A 221 -4.24 -1.67 15.40
C ILE A 221 -3.42 -2.86 15.89
N PRO A 222 -2.58 -2.69 16.94
CA PRO A 222 -1.90 -3.82 17.54
C PRO A 222 -2.94 -4.83 17.97
N LEU A 223 -2.66 -6.10 17.71
CA LEU A 223 -3.37 -7.19 18.36
C LEU A 223 -2.93 -7.17 19.82
N LYS A 224 -3.51 -6.27 20.63
CA LYS A 224 -3.18 -6.18 22.04
C LYS A 224 -3.57 -7.51 22.67
N GLY A 225 -2.60 -8.24 23.21
CA GLY A 225 -2.88 -9.32 24.16
C GLY A 225 -3.72 -8.73 25.28
N GLY A 226 -4.98 -9.16 25.37
CA GLY A 226 -5.96 -8.66 26.34
C GLY A 226 -7.03 -7.71 25.82
N GLN A 227 -7.11 -7.41 24.51
CA GLN A 227 -8.34 -6.83 23.93
C GLN A 227 -9.17 -7.91 23.24
N SER A 228 -10.46 -7.87 23.53
CA SER A 228 -11.49 -8.65 22.85
C SER A 228 -11.28 -8.67 21.33
N THR A 229 -11.20 -9.86 20.75
CA THR A 229 -11.31 -10.05 19.29
C THR A 229 -12.77 -10.11 18.82
N TYR A 230 -13.72 -9.74 19.67
CA TYR A 230 -15.12 -9.61 19.30
C TYR A 230 -15.28 -8.52 18.24
N VAL A 231 -15.79 -8.92 17.08
CA VAL A 231 -16.21 -8.01 16.02
C VAL A 231 -17.72 -8.08 15.92
N LYS A 232 -18.39 -6.93 16.08
CA LYS A 232 -19.84 -6.85 15.89
C LYS A 232 -20.18 -7.14 14.43
N VAL A 233 -20.99 -8.18 14.20
CA VAL A 233 -21.49 -8.51 12.85
C VAL A 233 -22.23 -7.31 12.24
N PRO A 234 -22.07 -7.06 10.93
CA PRO A 234 -22.80 -6.00 10.24
C PRO A 234 -24.33 -6.13 10.42
N HIS A 235 -25.01 -4.99 10.50
CA HIS A 235 -26.44 -4.93 10.81
C HIS A 235 -27.30 -5.79 9.88
N PHE A 236 -27.01 -5.82 8.57
CA PHE A 236 -27.75 -6.61 7.59
C PHE A 236 -27.66 -8.13 7.79
N ILE A 237 -26.64 -8.62 8.51
CA ILE A 237 -26.50 -10.02 8.90
C ILE A 237 -27.15 -10.26 10.25
N ALA A 238 -26.93 -9.34 11.20
CA ALA A 238 -27.51 -9.41 12.54
C ALA A 238 -29.04 -9.55 12.51
N LEU A 239 -29.70 -8.80 11.62
CA LEU A 239 -31.16 -8.85 11.41
C LEU A 239 -31.68 -10.21 10.92
N LYS A 240 -30.82 -11.04 10.29
CA LYS A 240 -31.24 -12.35 9.79
C LYS A 240 -31.27 -13.41 10.88
N HIS A 241 -30.66 -13.14 12.05
CA HIS A 241 -30.53 -14.09 13.16
C HIS A 241 -29.93 -15.46 12.73
N ALA A 242 -29.20 -15.50 11.63
CA ALA A 242 -28.70 -16.74 11.01
C ALA A 242 -27.29 -17.15 11.49
N ILE A 243 -26.64 -16.31 12.31
CA ILE A 243 -25.26 -16.53 12.77
C ILE A 243 -25.20 -16.27 14.27
N VAL A 244 -24.56 -17.19 15.00
CA VAL A 244 -24.19 -16.99 16.40
C VAL A 244 -22.91 -16.16 16.46
N ASN A 245 -22.95 -15.03 17.17
CA ASN A 245 -21.77 -14.17 17.37
C ASN A 245 -21.47 -14.06 18.87
N VAL A 246 -20.68 -15.02 19.37
CA VAL A 246 -20.30 -15.11 20.78
C VAL A 246 -19.49 -13.88 21.20
N ARG A 247 -19.93 -13.21 22.27
CA ARG A 247 -19.28 -12.01 22.82
C ARG A 247 -18.20 -12.40 23.81
N ASN A 248 -16.96 -12.41 23.34
CA ASN A 248 -15.78 -12.66 24.16
C ASN A 248 -15.07 -11.35 24.57
N ASN A 249 -14.25 -11.38 25.62
CA ASN A 249 -13.43 -10.24 26.07
C ASN A 249 -11.92 -10.54 26.01
N ASP A 250 -11.54 -11.54 25.23
CA ASP A 250 -10.20 -12.13 25.13
C ASP A 250 -9.75 -12.21 23.65
N PRO A 251 -8.52 -12.64 23.32
CA PRO A 251 -8.11 -12.76 21.92
C PRO A 251 -8.63 -14.01 21.20
N TYR A 252 -9.56 -14.78 21.78
CA TYR A 252 -9.92 -16.13 21.35
C TYR A 252 -11.30 -16.25 20.66
N CYS A 253 -11.79 -15.19 19.99
CA CYS A 253 -13.10 -15.22 19.31
C CYS A 253 -13.24 -16.38 18.30
N PHE A 254 -12.15 -16.78 17.65
CA PHE A 254 -12.11 -17.94 16.77
C PHE A 254 -12.44 -19.23 17.52
N LEU A 255 -11.82 -19.45 18.68
CA LEU A 255 -12.07 -20.65 19.50
C LEU A 255 -13.50 -20.65 20.02
N TRP A 256 -13.99 -19.49 20.51
CA TRP A 256 -15.38 -19.35 20.95
C TRP A 256 -16.40 -19.62 19.82
N ALA A 257 -16.10 -19.20 18.58
CA ALA A 257 -16.95 -19.50 17.43
C ALA A 257 -17.00 -21.00 17.14
N ILE A 258 -15.85 -21.70 17.14
CA ILE A 258 -15.79 -23.15 16.94
C ILE A 258 -16.53 -23.89 18.05
N VAL A 259 -16.29 -23.54 19.32
CA VAL A 259 -17.00 -24.15 20.45
C VAL A 259 -18.50 -23.95 20.33
N SER A 260 -18.96 -22.77 19.90
CA SER A 260 -20.40 -22.52 19.75
C SER A 260 -21.08 -23.40 18.69
N ALA A 261 -20.31 -23.83 17.67
CA ALA A 261 -20.79 -24.76 16.65
C ALA A 261 -20.76 -26.21 17.15
N LEU A 262 -19.73 -26.59 17.90
CA LEU A 262 -19.58 -27.96 18.46
C LEU A 262 -20.53 -28.21 19.64
N HIS A 263 -20.83 -27.19 20.43
CA HIS A 263 -21.71 -27.26 21.59
C HIS A 263 -22.82 -26.20 21.50
N PRO A 264 -23.83 -26.39 20.62
CA PRO A 264 -24.89 -25.40 20.44
C PRO A 264 -25.69 -25.16 21.73
N ALA A 265 -25.73 -23.91 22.17
CA ALA A 265 -26.58 -23.48 23.27
C ALA A 265 -28.00 -23.18 22.79
N GLN A 266 -29.00 -23.42 23.64
CA GLN A 266 -30.41 -23.11 23.33
C GLN A 266 -30.78 -21.68 23.71
N ASN A 267 -30.22 -21.16 24.80
CA ASN A 267 -30.50 -19.83 25.33
C ASN A 267 -29.21 -19.03 25.47
N HIS A 268 -29.32 -17.70 25.33
CA HIS A 268 -28.19 -16.78 25.47
C HIS A 268 -26.97 -17.20 24.64
N VAL A 269 -27.19 -17.56 23.38
CA VAL A 269 -26.16 -18.06 22.44
C VAL A 269 -25.04 -17.04 22.19
N ASP A 270 -25.24 -15.78 22.55
CA ASP A 270 -24.24 -14.73 22.41
C ASP A 270 -23.25 -14.65 23.58
N ARG A 271 -23.41 -15.46 24.65
CA ARG A 271 -22.59 -15.38 25.87
C ARG A 271 -21.57 -16.52 25.94
N ILE A 272 -20.32 -16.19 26.31
CA ILE A 272 -19.28 -17.20 26.59
C ILE A 272 -19.69 -18.19 27.68
N SER A 273 -20.47 -17.76 28.68
CA SER A 273 -20.94 -18.60 29.79
C SER A 273 -21.92 -19.71 29.36
N SER A 274 -22.45 -19.64 28.14
CA SER A 274 -23.35 -20.66 27.58
C SER A 274 -22.59 -21.85 27.00
N TYR A 275 -21.27 -21.81 27.00
CA TYR A 275 -20.40 -22.78 26.34
C TYR A 275 -19.34 -23.31 27.32
N PRO A 276 -18.88 -24.57 27.15
CA PRO A 276 -17.73 -25.05 27.90
C PRO A 276 -16.47 -24.29 27.46
N HIS A 277 -15.48 -24.20 28.34
CA HIS A 277 -14.30 -23.40 28.03
C HIS A 277 -13.49 -24.08 26.93
N PHE A 278 -13.03 -23.31 25.93
CA PHE A 278 -12.37 -23.87 24.75
C PHE A 278 -11.09 -24.67 25.06
N CYS A 279 -10.45 -24.44 26.21
CA CYS A 279 -9.25 -25.20 26.63
C CYS A 279 -9.53 -26.66 26.97
N GLU A 280 -10.79 -27.00 27.27
CA GLU A 280 -11.20 -28.37 27.58
C GLU A 280 -11.55 -29.16 26.30
N ILE A 281 -11.80 -28.44 25.19
CA ILE A 281 -12.41 -28.99 23.97
C ILE A 281 -11.42 -28.98 22.80
N LEU A 282 -10.60 -27.93 22.69
CA LEU A 282 -9.80 -27.64 21.51
C LEU A 282 -8.31 -27.69 21.80
N ASN A 283 -7.56 -28.32 20.91
CA ASN A 283 -6.10 -28.31 20.90
C ASN A 283 -5.58 -27.15 20.04
N TYR A 284 -4.98 -26.14 20.69
CA TYR A 284 -4.48 -24.94 20.03
C TYR A 284 -3.07 -24.52 20.47
N ASN A 285 -2.35 -25.38 21.22
CA ASN A 285 -1.08 -25.03 21.89
C ASN A 285 0.04 -24.60 20.94
N SER A 286 -0.03 -24.96 19.65
CA SER A 286 0.98 -24.61 18.65
C SER A 286 0.57 -23.46 17.72
N ILE A 287 -0.50 -22.74 18.07
CA ILE A 287 -1.06 -21.64 17.28
C ILE A 287 -1.01 -20.35 18.09
N GLN A 288 -0.55 -19.29 17.45
CA GLN A 288 -0.57 -17.95 18.04
C GLN A 288 -1.89 -17.26 17.75
N PHE A 289 -2.45 -16.62 18.77
CA PHE A 289 -3.70 -15.87 18.66
C PHE A 289 -3.45 -14.36 18.72
N PRO A 290 -4.29 -13.54 18.05
CA PRO A 290 -5.43 -13.91 17.19
C PRO A 290 -5.01 -14.70 15.94
N ILE A 291 -5.79 -15.72 15.59
CA ILE A 291 -5.40 -16.71 14.56
C ILE A 291 -5.21 -16.04 13.20
N LYS A 292 -4.19 -16.48 12.45
CA LYS A 292 -4.00 -16.10 11.04
C LYS A 292 -4.73 -17.07 10.13
N LEU A 293 -5.21 -16.59 8.98
CA LEU A 293 -5.83 -17.45 7.95
C LEU A 293 -4.91 -18.61 7.53
N SER A 294 -3.59 -18.38 7.48
CA SER A 294 -2.60 -19.43 7.17
C SER A 294 -2.58 -20.56 8.19
N ASP A 295 -2.99 -20.30 9.43
CA ASP A 295 -2.90 -21.24 10.55
C ASP A 295 -4.19 -22.07 10.72
N ILE A 296 -5.26 -21.77 9.96
CA ILE A 296 -6.53 -22.53 10.01
C ILE A 296 -6.31 -23.98 9.58
N LYS A 297 -5.58 -24.22 8.49
CA LYS A 297 -5.20 -25.59 8.06
C LYS A 297 -4.47 -26.39 9.14
N LYS A 298 -3.68 -25.70 9.96
CA LYS A 298 -2.98 -26.32 11.08
C LYS A 298 -3.95 -26.64 12.21
N PHE A 299 -4.86 -25.73 12.51
CA PHE A 299 -5.91 -25.91 13.52
C PHE A 299 -6.84 -27.08 13.19
N GLU A 300 -7.31 -27.16 11.94
CA GLU A 300 -8.14 -28.26 11.42
C GLU A 300 -7.50 -29.61 11.67
N LYS A 301 -6.23 -29.77 11.30
CA LYS A 301 -5.46 -31.01 11.53
C LYS A 301 -5.28 -31.36 12.99
N LEU A 302 -5.18 -30.36 13.88
CA LEU A 302 -4.99 -30.59 15.32
C LEU A 302 -6.27 -31.04 16.02
N ASN A 303 -7.43 -30.72 15.46
CA ASN A 303 -8.74 -30.95 16.08
C ASN A 303 -9.63 -31.89 15.27
N ASP A 304 -9.15 -32.41 14.13
CA ASP A 304 -9.91 -33.22 13.17
C ASP A 304 -11.22 -32.53 12.73
N LEU A 305 -11.08 -31.26 12.32
CA LEU A 305 -12.21 -30.41 11.89
C LEU A 305 -12.04 -29.96 10.44
N THR A 306 -13.15 -29.64 9.80
CA THR A 306 -13.19 -28.89 8.52
C THR A 306 -13.90 -27.57 8.76
N ILE A 307 -13.27 -26.46 8.39
CA ILE A 307 -13.71 -25.10 8.71
C ILE A 307 -13.83 -24.31 7.42
N ASP A 308 -15.06 -23.99 7.04
CA ASP A 308 -15.33 -23.07 5.93
C ASP A 308 -15.27 -21.61 6.41
N VAL A 309 -14.51 -20.77 5.72
CA VAL A 309 -14.45 -19.33 6.00
C VAL A 309 -15.12 -18.55 4.89
N PHE A 310 -16.07 -17.71 5.27
CA PHE A 310 -16.76 -16.80 4.37
C PHE A 310 -16.30 -15.36 4.59
N CYS A 311 -16.22 -14.60 3.50
CA CYS A 311 -15.87 -13.18 3.48
C CYS A 311 -17.08 -12.33 3.08
N ILE A 312 -17.19 -11.14 3.66
CA ILE A 312 -18.22 -10.16 3.30
C ILE A 312 -17.63 -9.17 2.30
N LYS A 313 -18.21 -9.10 1.09
CA LYS A 313 -17.88 -8.10 0.07
C LYS A 313 -19.11 -7.23 -0.19
N GLY A 314 -19.10 -6.01 0.33
CA GLY A 314 -20.28 -5.13 0.32
C GLY A 314 -21.42 -5.72 1.16
N LYS A 315 -22.53 -6.09 0.53
CA LYS A 315 -23.68 -6.78 1.16
C LYS A 315 -23.76 -8.28 0.82
N THR A 316 -22.73 -8.83 0.18
CA THR A 316 -22.71 -10.22 -0.29
C THR A 316 -21.73 -11.06 0.54
N ILE A 317 -22.10 -12.31 0.80
CA ILE A 317 -21.26 -13.32 1.47
C ILE A 317 -20.67 -14.22 0.39
N VAL A 318 -19.35 -14.41 0.40
CA VAL A 318 -18.64 -15.26 -0.57
C VAL A 318 -17.73 -16.25 0.16
N PRO A 319 -17.59 -17.50 -0.32
CA PRO A 319 -16.57 -18.41 0.18
C PRO A 319 -15.18 -17.80 0.03
N PHE A 320 -14.33 -17.98 1.03
CA PHE A 320 -12.97 -17.44 1.05
C PHE A 320 -11.93 -18.55 1.25
N TYR A 321 -12.18 -19.44 2.20
CA TYR A 321 -11.40 -20.64 2.48
C TYR A 321 -12.38 -21.81 2.61
#